data_AF-A0A7U9Q1N3-F1
#
_entry.id   AF-A0A7U9Q1N3-F1
#
_cell.length_a   1.000
_cell.length_b   1.000
_cell.length_c   1.000
_cell.angle_alpha   90.00
_cell.angle_beta   90.00
_cell.angle_gamma   90.00
#
_symmetry.space_group_name_H-M   'P 1'
#
loop_
_entity.id
_entity.type
_entity.pdbx_description
1 polymer ?
#
loop_
_entity_poly.entity_id
_entity_poly.type
_entity_poly.pdbx_seq_one_letter_code
_entity_poly.pdbx_strand_id
1 'polypeptide(L)'
;MHVWYVSYGSNMHGARLRHYLTGGRPPGGLRTCPGCRDPRPPARSVPVVLPGTMYFALESLNWTGGVAFYDPDGPGEVWARAHLVTRGQFSDIAAQEMHRVPAADLDLAEVLDRGRAQFGPGRYETLVHPGALDGLPLLTFTAPWGAGEVPRTQPTDAYLAHLSSGLREAGGWDDEQITEYLDRCRLGLTVRPGTGRRRGRSGHGTGPVCRALEVDRRVPEPEAESQRPRWVHGS
;
A
#
# COMPACT_ATOMS: atom_id res chain seq x y z
N MET A 1 -11.13 3.65 -17.79
CA MET A 1 -10.09 4.53 -17.22
C MET A 1 -9.18 3.74 -16.29
N HIS A 2 -7.94 4.20 -16.11
CA HIS A 2 -7.03 3.69 -15.08
C HIS A 2 -7.05 4.60 -13.86
N VAL A 3 -6.72 4.03 -12.70
CA VAL A 3 -6.52 4.73 -11.43
C VAL A 3 -5.33 4.12 -10.72
N TRP A 4 -4.74 4.86 -9.80
CA TRP A 4 -3.75 4.31 -8.88
C TRP A 4 -4.42 3.87 -7.60
N TYR A 5 -4.54 2.55 -7.40
CA TYR A 5 -4.93 2.01 -6.09
C TYR A 5 -3.75 2.15 -5.12
N VAL A 6 -3.90 2.99 -4.10
CA VAL A 6 -2.87 3.18 -3.07
C VAL A 6 -3.17 2.31 -1.87
N SER A 7 -2.29 1.34 -1.61
CA SER A 7 -2.31 0.54 -0.39
C SER A 7 -1.28 1.07 0.60
N TYR A 8 -1.72 1.36 1.82
CA TYR A 8 -0.87 1.63 2.99
C TYR A 8 -0.87 0.43 3.97
N GLY A 9 -1.64 -0.62 3.67
CA GLY A 9 -1.81 -1.82 4.50
C GLY A 9 -1.29 -3.09 3.81
N SER A 10 -1.88 -4.24 4.16
CA SER A 10 -1.37 -5.55 3.69
C SER A 10 -1.28 -5.72 2.17
N ASN A 11 -2.13 -5.03 1.39
CA ASN A 11 -2.08 -5.10 -0.06
C ASN A 11 -0.86 -4.39 -0.68
N MET A 12 0.01 -3.76 0.12
CA MET A 12 1.34 -3.32 -0.34
C MET A 12 2.18 -4.53 -0.81
N HIS A 13 1.98 -5.69 -0.19
CA HIS A 13 2.65 -6.93 -0.55
C HIS A 13 2.03 -7.52 -1.82
N GLY A 14 2.81 -7.68 -2.89
CA GLY A 14 2.30 -8.07 -4.20
C GLY A 14 1.59 -9.43 -4.20
N ALA A 15 2.13 -10.40 -3.46
CA ALA A 15 1.48 -11.71 -3.34
C ALA A 15 0.12 -11.65 -2.62
N ARG A 16 -0.06 -10.68 -1.70
CA ARG A 16 -1.35 -10.49 -1.01
C ARG A 16 -2.37 -9.89 -1.98
N LEU A 17 -1.98 -8.82 -2.68
CA LEU A 17 -2.82 -8.18 -3.70
C LEU A 17 -3.22 -9.17 -4.81
N ARG A 18 -2.33 -10.09 -5.20
CA ARG A 18 -2.63 -11.11 -6.21
C ARG A 18 -3.87 -11.95 -5.88
N HIS A 19 -4.16 -12.22 -4.61
CA HIS A 19 -5.37 -12.95 -4.22
C HIS A 19 -6.66 -12.12 -4.42
N TYR A 20 -6.60 -10.80 -4.23
CA TYR A 20 -7.74 -9.93 -4.55
C TYR A 20 -7.99 -9.84 -6.06
N LEU A 21 -6.95 -9.99 -6.88
CA LEU A 21 -7.05 -9.96 -8.34
C LEU A 21 -7.49 -11.30 -8.93
N THR A 22 -6.76 -12.37 -8.60
CA THR A 22 -6.94 -13.70 -9.21
C THR A 22 -7.87 -14.62 -8.41
N GLY A 23 -8.28 -14.20 -7.22
CA GLY A 23 -9.05 -15.01 -6.28
C GLY A 23 -8.19 -15.99 -5.48
N GLY A 24 -8.88 -16.78 -4.66
CA GLY A 24 -8.27 -17.84 -3.85
C GLY A 24 -8.01 -17.42 -2.40
N ARG A 25 -7.42 -18.33 -1.64
CA ARG A 25 -7.20 -18.17 -0.20
C ARG A 25 -5.71 -17.95 0.08
N PRO A 26 -5.30 -16.81 0.66
CA PRO A 26 -3.92 -16.61 1.04
C PRO A 26 -3.50 -17.63 2.13
N PRO A 27 -2.24 -18.10 2.14
CA PRO A 27 -1.73 -18.99 3.19
C PRO A 27 -2.00 -18.42 4.57
N GLY A 28 -2.57 -19.23 5.48
CA GLY A 28 -2.94 -18.80 6.83
C GLY A 28 -4.14 -17.82 6.91
N GLY A 29 -4.69 -17.37 5.78
CA GLY A 29 -5.87 -16.51 5.77
C GLY A 29 -7.14 -17.27 6.15
N LEU A 30 -8.10 -16.60 6.79
CA LEU A 30 -9.40 -17.21 7.13
C LEU A 30 -10.44 -17.07 6.01
N ARG A 31 -10.22 -16.17 5.04
CA ARG A 31 -11.18 -15.85 3.99
C ARG A 31 -10.62 -16.13 2.60
N THR A 32 -11.49 -16.66 1.74
CA THR A 32 -11.24 -16.80 0.31
C THR A 32 -11.63 -15.51 -0.39
N CYS A 33 -10.73 -14.95 -1.18
CA CYS A 33 -11.00 -13.82 -2.06
C CYS A 33 -11.77 -14.32 -3.30
N PRO A 34 -12.91 -13.72 -3.66
CA PRO A 34 -13.59 -13.98 -4.92
C PRO A 34 -12.71 -13.69 -6.15
N GLY A 35 -11.79 -12.73 -6.04
CA GLY A 35 -11.03 -12.24 -7.19
C GLY A 35 -11.74 -11.11 -7.94
N CYS A 36 -11.00 -10.41 -8.79
CA CYS A 36 -11.54 -9.39 -9.67
C CYS A 36 -12.12 -10.02 -10.94
N ARG A 37 -13.08 -9.33 -11.57
CA ARG A 37 -13.59 -9.66 -12.90
C ARG A 37 -12.48 -9.60 -13.96
N ASP A 38 -11.49 -8.74 -13.74
CA ASP A 38 -10.23 -8.68 -14.49
C ASP A 38 -9.04 -9.12 -13.61
N PRO A 39 -8.54 -10.35 -13.79
CA PRO A 39 -7.51 -10.93 -12.92
C PRO A 39 -6.07 -10.55 -13.29
N ARG A 40 -5.88 -9.71 -14.31
CA ARG A 40 -4.53 -9.30 -14.76
C ARG A 40 -3.77 -8.58 -13.62
N PRO A 41 -2.44 -8.72 -13.55
CA PRO A 41 -1.65 -7.98 -12.56
C PRO A 41 -1.77 -6.46 -12.80
N PRO A 42 -1.48 -5.62 -11.78
CA PRO A 42 -1.39 -4.18 -11.98
C PRO A 42 -0.36 -3.86 -13.07
N ALA A 43 -0.68 -2.91 -13.95
CA ALA A 43 0.20 -2.54 -15.07
C ALA A 43 1.56 -2.00 -14.59
N ARG A 44 1.57 -1.39 -13.40
CA ARG A 44 2.76 -0.86 -12.74
C ARG A 44 2.51 -0.75 -11.24
N SER A 45 3.55 -0.84 -10.42
CA SER A 45 3.48 -0.54 -8.99
C SER A 45 4.66 0.34 -8.59
N VAL A 46 4.43 1.39 -7.80
CA VAL A 46 5.45 2.36 -7.40
C VAL A 46 5.33 2.74 -5.92
N PRO A 47 6.44 3.07 -5.24
CA PRO A 47 6.40 3.61 -3.90
C PRO A 47 5.85 5.04 -3.93
N VAL A 48 4.97 5.37 -3.00
CA VAL A 48 4.39 6.72 -2.86
C VAL A 48 4.38 7.16 -1.40
N VAL A 49 4.41 8.47 -1.20
CA VAL A 49 4.21 9.12 0.10
C VAL A 49 2.94 9.96 0.02
N LEU A 50 2.03 9.76 0.96
CA LEU A 50 0.79 10.53 1.12
C LEU A 50 0.93 11.50 2.32
N PRO A 51 0.30 12.69 2.29
CA PRO A 51 0.03 13.43 3.52
C PRO A 51 -0.91 12.61 4.41
N GLY A 52 -0.78 12.74 5.73
CA GLY A 52 -1.71 12.12 6.66
C GLY A 52 -1.04 11.32 7.76
N THR A 53 -1.85 10.59 8.52
CA THR A 53 -1.40 9.68 9.58
C THR A 53 -1.88 8.26 9.28
N MET A 54 -0.97 7.28 9.36
CA MET A 54 -1.34 5.87 9.46
C MET A 54 -1.44 5.49 10.94
N TYR A 55 -2.53 4.84 11.31
CA TYR A 55 -2.75 4.40 12.69
C TYR A 55 -3.30 2.96 12.72
N PHE A 56 -3.15 2.31 13.87
CA PHE A 56 -3.65 0.96 14.10
C PHE A 56 -4.79 0.98 15.09
N ALA A 57 -5.91 0.37 14.72
CA ALA A 57 -7.11 0.28 15.55
C ALA A 57 -7.85 -1.02 15.27
N LEU A 58 -8.86 -1.29 16.10
CA LEU A 58 -9.71 -2.47 16.03
C LEU A 58 -8.89 -3.76 16.10
N GLU A 59 -9.52 -4.91 15.82
CA GLU A 59 -8.82 -6.19 15.82
C GLU A 59 -9.09 -6.94 14.51
N SER A 60 -8.00 -7.46 13.94
CA SER A 60 -8.01 -8.39 12.81
C SER A 60 -8.26 -9.81 13.29
N LEU A 61 -9.19 -10.51 12.65
CA LEU A 61 -9.31 -11.97 12.83
C LEU A 61 -8.12 -12.74 12.24
N ASN A 62 -7.47 -12.20 11.20
CA ASN A 62 -6.33 -12.87 10.55
C ASN A 62 -4.99 -12.59 11.24
N TRP A 63 -4.89 -11.44 11.93
CA TRP A 63 -3.62 -10.93 12.49
C TRP A 63 -3.65 -10.80 14.01
N THR A 64 -4.80 -11.05 14.64
CA THR A 64 -5.03 -11.04 16.10
C THR A 64 -4.48 -9.79 16.79
N GLY A 65 -4.65 -8.63 16.13
CA GLY A 65 -4.16 -7.33 16.58
C GLY A 65 -4.67 -6.20 15.69
N GLY A 66 -4.20 -4.99 15.96
CA GLY A 66 -4.58 -3.76 15.27
C GLY A 66 -4.37 -3.81 13.77
N VAL A 67 -5.35 -3.32 13.00
CA VAL A 67 -5.23 -3.15 11.54
C VAL A 67 -4.99 -1.71 11.16
N ALA A 68 -4.33 -1.52 10.00
CA ALA A 68 -3.95 -0.20 9.54
C ALA A 68 -5.15 0.56 8.98
N PHE A 69 -5.29 1.81 9.41
CA PHE A 69 -6.18 2.82 8.86
C PHE A 69 -5.38 4.07 8.49
N TYR A 70 -6.01 4.95 7.73
CA TYR A 70 -5.41 6.13 7.16
C TYR A 70 -6.30 7.32 7.44
N ASP A 71 -5.74 8.32 8.11
CA ASP A 71 -6.34 9.61 8.35
C ASP A 71 -5.71 10.63 7.40
N PRO A 72 -6.41 11.06 6.33
CA PRO A 72 -5.87 12.02 5.36
C PRO A 72 -5.70 13.43 5.94
N ASP A 73 -6.43 13.76 6.99
CA ASP A 73 -6.41 15.07 7.65
C ASP A 73 -5.41 15.09 8.83
N GLY A 74 -4.89 13.93 9.20
CA GLY A 74 -3.86 13.77 10.23
C GLY A 74 -2.51 14.38 9.83
N PRO A 75 -1.64 14.72 10.81
CA PRO A 75 -0.32 15.28 10.51
C PRO A 75 0.65 14.21 10.02
N GLY A 76 1.62 14.63 9.21
CA GLY A 76 2.78 13.81 8.83
C GLY A 76 2.68 13.17 7.46
N GLU A 77 3.36 12.04 7.30
CA GLU A 77 3.46 11.30 6.05
C GLU A 77 3.12 9.82 6.23
N VAL A 78 2.46 9.25 5.23
CA VAL A 78 2.17 7.81 5.12
C VAL A 78 2.92 7.24 3.93
N TRP A 79 3.73 6.21 4.20
CA TRP A 79 4.40 5.44 3.17
C TRP A 79 3.49 4.35 2.67
N ALA A 80 3.38 4.24 1.35
CA ALA A 80 2.43 3.37 0.69
C ALA A 80 2.98 2.86 -0.64
N ARG A 81 2.23 1.93 -1.24
CA ARG A 81 2.48 1.42 -2.58
C ARG A 81 1.26 1.70 -3.47
N ALA A 82 1.49 2.36 -4.59
CA ALA A 82 0.47 2.64 -5.58
C ALA A 82 0.53 1.60 -6.71
N HIS A 83 -0.60 0.98 -7.01
CA HIS A 83 -0.79 -0.04 -8.05
C HIS A 83 -1.65 0.54 -9.18
N LEU A 84 -1.13 0.62 -10.39
CA LEU A 84 -1.85 1.10 -11.56
C LEU A 84 -2.81 0.00 -12.04
N VAL A 85 -4.11 0.24 -11.84
CA VAL A 85 -5.17 -0.73 -12.11
C VAL A 85 -6.29 -0.08 -12.92
N THR A 86 -7.15 -0.89 -13.54
CA THR A 86 -8.37 -0.36 -14.16
C THR A 86 -9.38 0.08 -13.09
N ARG A 87 -10.33 0.96 -13.44
CA ARG A 87 -11.46 1.29 -12.55
C ARG A 87 -12.21 0.05 -12.08
N GLY A 88 -12.40 -0.94 -12.95
CA GLY A 88 -13.08 -2.19 -12.62
C GLY A 88 -12.32 -2.99 -11.56
N GLN A 89 -11.00 -3.14 -11.73
CA GLN A 89 -10.14 -3.79 -10.73
C GLN A 89 -10.16 -3.07 -9.38
N PHE A 90 -10.04 -1.74 -9.38
CA PHE A 90 -10.14 -0.96 -8.14
C PHE A 90 -11.50 -1.17 -7.45
N SER A 91 -12.59 -1.14 -8.22
CA SER A 91 -13.95 -1.36 -7.71
C SER A 91 -14.11 -2.76 -7.11
N ASP A 92 -13.53 -3.77 -7.75
CA ASP A 92 -13.58 -5.17 -7.30
C ASP A 92 -12.72 -5.42 -6.05
N ILE A 93 -11.56 -4.78 -5.95
CA ILE A 93 -10.72 -4.80 -4.74
C ILE A 93 -11.48 -4.15 -3.59
N ALA A 94 -12.04 -2.96 -3.82
CA ALA A 94 -12.81 -2.22 -2.83
C ALA A 94 -14.03 -3.03 -2.37
N ALA A 95 -14.81 -3.63 -3.29
CA ALA A 95 -15.94 -4.48 -2.93
C ALA A 95 -15.54 -5.64 -1.98
N GLN A 96 -14.41 -6.30 -2.25
CA GLN A 96 -13.92 -7.39 -1.39
C GLN A 96 -13.52 -6.90 0.00
N GLU A 97 -12.91 -5.72 0.11
CA GLU A 97 -12.55 -5.10 1.40
C GLU A 97 -13.79 -4.67 2.19
N MET A 98 -14.87 -4.30 1.50
CA MET A 98 -16.20 -4.04 2.07
C MET A 98 -16.98 -5.33 2.37
N HIS A 99 -16.39 -6.51 2.18
CA HIS A 99 -17.04 -7.82 2.33
C HIS A 99 -18.23 -8.05 1.40
N ARG A 100 -18.17 -7.49 0.19
CA ARG A 100 -19.15 -7.62 -0.88
C ARG A 100 -18.58 -8.46 -2.02
N VAL A 101 -19.46 -9.03 -2.84
CA VAL A 101 -19.05 -9.74 -4.06
C VAL A 101 -18.80 -8.71 -5.17
N PRO A 102 -17.66 -8.77 -5.88
CA PRO A 102 -17.42 -7.98 -7.07
C PRO A 102 -18.52 -8.15 -8.11
N ALA A 103 -19.15 -7.06 -8.53
CA ALA A 103 -20.32 -7.11 -9.42
C ALA A 103 -20.38 -5.92 -10.39
N ALA A 104 -20.07 -4.71 -9.90
CA ALA A 104 -20.18 -3.49 -10.67
C ALA A 104 -19.08 -2.50 -10.30
N ASP A 105 -18.87 -1.51 -11.17
CA ASP A 105 -17.92 -0.44 -10.93
C ASP A 105 -18.50 0.55 -9.91
N LEU A 106 -17.69 0.99 -8.96
CA LEU A 106 -18.05 2.07 -8.02
C LEU A 106 -18.23 3.38 -8.79
N ASP A 107 -19.20 4.19 -8.38
CA ASP A 107 -19.27 5.59 -8.81
C ASP A 107 -18.15 6.37 -8.13
N LEU A 108 -17.23 6.93 -8.92
CA LEU A 108 -16.08 7.68 -8.41
C LEU A 108 -16.31 9.18 -8.45
N ALA A 109 -17.46 9.66 -8.94
CA ALA A 109 -17.69 11.10 -9.15
C ALA A 109 -17.51 11.90 -7.84
N GLU A 110 -18.13 11.46 -6.75
CA GLU A 110 -18.07 12.17 -5.47
C GLU A 110 -16.64 12.20 -4.88
N VAL A 111 -15.92 11.08 -4.88
CA VAL A 111 -14.56 11.05 -4.32
C VAL A 111 -13.58 11.87 -5.17
N LEU A 112 -13.79 11.92 -6.49
CA LEU A 112 -12.96 12.73 -7.39
C LEU A 112 -13.26 14.23 -7.25
N ASP A 113 -14.51 14.61 -6.99
CA ASP A 113 -14.96 16.00 -6.79
C ASP A 113 -14.59 16.53 -5.39
N ARG A 114 -14.89 15.76 -4.35
CA ARG A 114 -14.80 16.20 -2.94
C ARG A 114 -13.58 15.68 -2.20
N GLY A 115 -12.82 14.78 -2.79
CA GLY A 115 -11.69 14.10 -2.14
C GLY A 115 -12.08 12.90 -1.26
N ARG A 116 -13.37 12.71 -0.95
CA ARG A 116 -13.88 11.64 -0.08
C ARG A 116 -15.29 11.22 -0.46
N ALA A 117 -15.61 9.93 -0.35
CA ALA A 117 -16.98 9.42 -0.50
C ALA A 117 -17.19 8.17 0.37
N GLN A 118 -18.32 8.11 1.08
CA GLN A 118 -18.65 6.99 1.99
C GLN A 118 -19.73 6.08 1.37
N PHE A 119 -19.44 4.78 1.30
CA PHE A 119 -20.27 3.74 0.68
C PHE A 119 -20.96 2.84 1.72
N GLY A 120 -20.86 3.19 3.01
CA GLY A 120 -21.58 2.58 4.11
C GLY A 120 -20.85 2.72 5.47
N PRO A 121 -21.36 2.07 6.53
CA PRO A 121 -20.85 2.22 7.90
C PRO A 121 -19.62 1.36 8.22
N GLY A 122 -19.16 0.52 7.29
CA GLY A 122 -18.07 -0.43 7.50
C GLY A 122 -16.67 0.21 7.61
N ARG A 123 -15.72 -0.59 8.10
CA ARG A 123 -14.34 -0.16 8.42
C ARG A 123 -13.52 0.32 7.21
N TYR A 124 -13.81 -0.18 6.01
CA TYR A 124 -13.14 0.21 4.76
C TYR A 124 -14.15 0.66 3.70
N GLU A 125 -15.22 1.34 4.14
CA GLU A 125 -16.30 1.81 3.26
C GLU A 125 -16.16 3.28 2.87
N THR A 126 -15.04 3.94 3.19
CA THR A 126 -14.80 5.33 2.82
C THR A 126 -13.66 5.44 1.82
N LEU A 127 -13.96 5.87 0.59
CA LEU A 127 -12.94 6.19 -0.41
C LEU A 127 -12.30 7.55 -0.13
N VAL A 128 -11.01 7.66 -0.43
CA VAL A 128 -10.23 8.91 -0.34
C VAL A 128 -9.41 9.10 -1.61
N HIS A 129 -9.37 10.34 -2.10
CA HIS A 129 -8.55 10.80 -3.23
C HIS A 129 -7.48 11.78 -2.72
N PRO A 130 -6.30 11.29 -2.29
CA PRO A 130 -5.27 12.13 -1.67
C PRO A 130 -4.42 12.92 -2.69
N GLY A 131 -4.66 12.74 -3.99
CA GLY A 131 -3.98 13.47 -5.07
C GLY A 131 -3.92 12.70 -6.38
N ALA A 132 -3.02 13.10 -7.27
CA ALA A 132 -2.82 12.46 -8.57
C ALA A 132 -1.35 12.13 -8.82
N LEU A 133 -1.11 11.11 -9.66
CA LEU A 133 0.21 10.70 -10.12
C LEU A 133 0.15 10.38 -11.61
N ASP A 134 1.06 10.95 -12.40
CA ASP A 134 1.09 10.83 -13.87
C ASP A 134 -0.26 11.19 -14.54
N GLY A 135 -0.94 12.21 -14.01
CA GLY A 135 -2.24 12.65 -14.50
C GLY A 135 -3.42 11.73 -14.16
N LEU A 136 -3.21 10.69 -13.35
CA LEU A 136 -4.25 9.75 -12.91
C LEU A 136 -4.53 9.90 -11.41
N PRO A 137 -5.79 9.74 -10.96
CA PRO A 137 -6.13 9.89 -9.55
C PRO A 137 -5.56 8.74 -8.73
N LEU A 138 -5.03 9.09 -7.55
CA LEU A 138 -4.71 8.16 -6.47
C LEU A 138 -5.98 7.90 -5.68
N LEU A 139 -6.34 6.65 -5.46
CA LEU A 139 -7.52 6.27 -4.70
C LEU A 139 -7.15 5.22 -3.67
N THR A 140 -7.68 5.38 -2.47
CA THR A 140 -7.59 4.40 -1.40
C THR A 140 -8.94 4.29 -0.67
N PHE A 141 -9.03 3.37 0.28
CA PHE A 141 -10.20 3.21 1.13
C PHE A 141 -9.75 3.06 2.58
N THR A 142 -10.53 3.63 3.48
CA THR A 142 -10.24 3.66 4.91
C THR A 142 -11.53 3.75 5.72
N ALA A 143 -11.40 4.00 7.02
CA ALA A 143 -12.52 4.21 7.91
C ALA A 143 -13.10 5.64 7.76
N PRO A 144 -14.37 5.87 8.15
CA PRO A 144 -14.94 7.22 8.17
C PRO A 144 -14.38 8.11 9.29
N TRP A 145 -13.83 7.52 10.35
CA TRP A 145 -13.24 8.24 11.50
C TRP A 145 -11.73 8.48 11.34
N GLY A 146 -11.23 9.55 11.95
CA GLY A 146 -9.81 9.87 12.06
C GLY A 146 -9.11 9.13 13.21
N ALA A 147 -7.80 9.35 13.33
CA ALA A 147 -6.95 8.62 14.27
C ALA A 147 -7.28 8.89 15.75
N GLY A 148 -7.84 10.06 16.06
CA GLY A 148 -8.21 10.47 17.43
C GLY A 148 -9.61 10.03 17.86
N GLU A 149 -10.42 9.50 16.95
CA GLU A 149 -11.83 9.17 17.19
C GLU A 149 -12.05 7.68 17.53
N VAL A 150 -10.99 6.88 17.53
CA VAL A 150 -11.04 5.44 17.82
C VAL A 150 -9.88 5.03 18.73
N PRO A 151 -10.11 4.12 19.71
CA PRO A 151 -9.02 3.58 20.51
C PRO A 151 -7.98 2.88 19.64
N ARG A 152 -6.72 3.16 19.94
CA ARG A 152 -5.59 2.50 19.26
C ARG A 152 -5.43 1.08 19.75
N THR A 153 -5.08 0.19 18.83
CA THR A 153 -4.80 -1.22 19.13
C THR A 153 -3.46 -1.58 18.53
N GLN A 154 -2.59 -2.21 19.31
CA GLN A 154 -1.26 -2.57 18.83
C GLN A 154 -1.37 -3.63 17.71
N PRO A 155 -0.67 -3.45 16.57
CA PRO A 155 -0.52 -4.50 15.59
C PRO A 155 0.37 -5.62 16.15
N THR A 156 0.22 -6.83 15.62
CA THR A 156 1.16 -7.93 15.92
C THR A 156 2.45 -7.78 15.12
N ASP A 157 3.54 -8.35 15.63
CA ASP A 157 4.83 -8.36 14.93
C ASP A 157 4.72 -9.07 13.56
N ALA A 158 3.91 -10.11 13.47
CA ALA A 158 3.62 -10.79 12.21
C ALA A 158 2.96 -9.85 11.18
N TYR A 159 2.04 -8.99 11.61
CA TYR A 159 1.42 -8.00 10.73
C TYR A 159 2.41 -6.91 10.32
N LEU A 160 3.22 -6.40 11.25
CA LEU A 160 4.27 -5.42 10.97
C LEU A 160 5.31 -5.97 9.99
N ALA A 161 5.74 -7.22 10.15
CA ALA A 161 6.64 -7.89 9.21
C ALA A 161 6.03 -7.97 7.80
N HIS A 162 4.71 -8.21 7.70
CA HIS A 162 4.01 -8.21 6.41
C HIS A 162 3.99 -6.82 5.76
N LEU A 163 3.72 -5.76 6.53
CA LEU A 163 3.77 -4.38 6.04
C LEU A 163 5.20 -4.01 5.60
N SER A 164 6.20 -4.41 6.39
CA SER A 164 7.61 -4.20 6.08
C SER A 164 8.00 -4.83 4.75
N SER A 165 7.60 -6.08 4.49
CA SER A 165 7.82 -6.73 3.19
C SER A 165 7.14 -5.99 2.03
N GLY A 166 5.93 -5.47 2.23
CA GLY A 166 5.26 -4.65 1.22
C GLY A 166 6.00 -3.34 0.89
N LEU A 167 6.56 -2.68 1.91
CA LEU A 167 7.37 -1.46 1.74
C LEU A 167 8.72 -1.76 1.07
N ARG A 168 9.38 -2.87 1.43
CA ARG A 168 10.60 -3.35 0.75
C ARG A 168 10.34 -3.61 -0.73
N GLU A 169 9.26 -4.32 -1.07
CA GLU A 169 8.87 -4.57 -2.46
C GLU A 169 8.53 -3.30 -3.24
N ALA A 170 8.12 -2.23 -2.56
CA ALA A 170 7.89 -0.93 -3.19
C ALA A 170 9.23 -0.27 -3.59
N GLY A 171 10.33 -0.55 -2.88
CA GLY A 171 11.68 -0.15 -3.26
C GLY A 171 12.02 1.33 -3.06
N GLY A 172 11.23 2.04 -2.23
CA GLY A 172 11.43 3.46 -1.94
C GLY A 172 12.30 3.76 -0.71
N TRP A 173 12.54 2.76 0.13
CA TRP A 173 13.17 2.90 1.46
C TRP A 173 14.02 1.67 1.80
N ASP A 174 15.01 1.84 2.67
CA ASP A 174 15.79 0.74 3.24
C ASP A 174 15.15 0.13 4.51
N ASP A 175 15.72 -0.97 5.00
CA ASP A 175 15.18 -1.73 6.13
C ASP A 175 15.16 -0.96 7.47
N GLU A 176 16.16 -0.09 7.69
CA GLU A 176 16.24 0.73 8.90
C GLU A 176 15.13 1.79 8.87
N GLN A 177 14.99 2.48 7.73
CA GLN A 177 13.94 3.45 7.46
C GLN A 177 12.54 2.84 7.62
N ILE A 178 12.32 1.64 7.07
CA ILE A 178 11.03 0.92 7.17
C ILE A 178 10.72 0.58 8.62
N THR A 179 11.71 0.11 9.37
CA THR A 179 11.55 -0.25 10.78
C THR A 179 11.19 0.98 11.62
N GLU A 180 11.93 2.09 11.46
CA GLU A 180 11.63 3.34 12.16
C GLU A 180 10.23 3.86 11.82
N TYR A 181 9.85 3.83 10.54
CA TYR A 181 8.52 4.26 10.08
C TYR A 181 7.41 3.46 10.78
N LEU A 182 7.49 2.13 10.75
CA LEU A 182 6.47 1.27 11.36
C LEU A 182 6.45 1.41 12.90
N ASP A 183 7.61 1.63 13.53
CA ASP A 183 7.71 1.90 14.96
C ASP A 183 7.01 3.21 15.33
N ARG A 184 7.21 4.28 14.56
CA ARG A 184 6.51 5.54 14.75
C ARG A 184 5.00 5.36 14.60
N CYS A 185 4.54 4.65 13.57
CA CYS A 185 3.11 4.40 13.36
C CYS A 185 2.48 3.59 14.49
N ARG A 186 3.13 2.53 15.01
CA ARG A 186 2.60 1.74 16.14
C ARG A 186 2.66 2.50 17.46
N LEU A 187 3.60 3.43 17.63
CA LEU A 187 3.66 4.32 18.79
C LEU A 187 2.71 5.52 18.67
N GLY A 188 2.23 5.86 17.47
CA GLY A 188 1.35 7.00 17.22
C GLY A 188 2.12 8.31 17.14
N LEU A 189 3.41 8.22 16.82
CA LEU A 189 4.29 9.36 16.63
C LEU A 189 4.19 9.82 15.18
N THR A 190 4.11 11.14 14.98
CA THR A 190 4.09 11.74 13.65
C THR A 190 5.35 11.34 12.87
N VAL A 191 5.16 10.90 11.63
CA VAL A 191 6.24 10.65 10.67
C VAL A 191 6.58 11.99 10.00
N ARG A 192 7.82 12.45 10.19
CA ARG A 192 8.24 13.77 9.69
C ARG A 192 8.35 13.77 8.16
N PRO A 193 8.04 14.90 7.51
CA PRO A 193 8.24 15.04 6.08
C PRO A 193 9.69 14.83 5.64
N GLY A 194 9.88 14.16 4.51
CA GLY A 194 11.19 14.03 3.85
C GLY A 194 12.03 12.82 4.28
N THR A 195 11.49 11.95 5.14
CA THR A 195 12.11 10.68 5.57
C THR A 195 12.28 9.65 4.43
N GLY A 196 11.72 9.92 3.25
CA GLY A 196 11.90 9.13 2.02
C GLY A 196 12.60 9.85 0.86
N ARG A 197 13.29 10.96 1.08
CA ARG A 197 14.06 11.64 0.00
C ARG A 197 15.48 11.09 -0.11
N ARG A 198 15.82 10.45 -1.23
CA ARG A 198 17.21 10.53 -1.74
C ARG A 198 17.50 11.96 -2.19
N ARG A 199 18.72 12.44 -1.91
CA ARG A 199 19.20 13.79 -2.30
C ARG A 199 19.09 13.96 -3.82
N GLY A 200 18.05 14.65 -4.28
CA GLY A 200 17.83 15.06 -5.68
C GLY A 200 16.87 16.26 -5.72
N ARG A 201 17.17 17.25 -6.57
CA ARG A 201 16.75 18.67 -6.50
C ARG A 201 15.28 18.94 -6.14
N SER A 202 15.11 19.91 -5.24
CA SER A 202 13.85 20.50 -4.76
C SER A 202 13.12 21.31 -5.84
N GLY A 203 11.94 20.85 -6.25
CA GLY A 203 10.88 21.70 -6.81
C GLY A 203 10.07 22.34 -5.67
N HIS A 204 9.85 23.65 -5.75
CA HIS A 204 9.04 24.41 -4.78
C HIS A 204 7.55 24.25 -5.13
N GLY A 205 6.82 23.52 -4.29
CA GLY A 205 5.36 23.53 -4.25
C GLY A 205 4.93 23.64 -2.79
N THR A 206 4.22 24.71 -2.44
CA THR A 206 3.83 25.04 -1.07
C THR A 206 2.52 24.33 -0.71
N GLY A 207 2.62 23.05 -0.40
CA GLY A 207 1.53 22.21 0.12
C GLY A 207 1.95 20.73 0.17
N PRO A 208 1.50 19.92 1.13
CA PRO A 208 1.87 18.52 1.18
C PRO A 208 1.08 17.76 0.11
N VAL A 209 1.72 17.48 -1.03
CA VAL A 209 1.13 16.73 -2.15
C VAL A 209 1.65 15.30 -2.14
N CYS A 210 0.80 14.34 -2.51
CA CYS A 210 1.23 12.97 -2.79
C CYS A 210 2.39 12.96 -3.79
N ARG A 211 3.40 12.13 -3.55
CA ARG A 211 4.56 12.01 -4.46
C ARG A 211 4.98 10.57 -4.64
N ALA A 212 5.38 10.21 -5.86
CA ALA A 212 6.12 8.98 -6.12
C ALA A 212 7.58 9.14 -5.70
N LEU A 213 8.20 8.04 -5.27
CA LEU A 213 9.65 7.97 -5.02
C LEU A 213 10.35 7.29 -6.19
N GLU A 214 11.55 7.74 -6.51
CA GLU A 214 12.42 7.07 -7.48
C GLU A 214 12.95 5.76 -6.89
N VAL A 215 12.75 4.65 -7.61
CA VAL A 215 13.26 3.33 -7.20
C VAL A 215 14.69 3.18 -7.70
N ASP A 216 15.62 2.79 -6.81
CA ASP A 216 17.01 2.49 -7.17
C ASP A 216 17.07 1.20 -7.99
N ARG A 217 17.07 1.30 -9.32
CA ARG A 217 17.32 0.17 -10.22
C ARG A 217 18.82 -0.15 -10.24
N ARG A 218 19.39 -0.60 -9.12
CA ARG A 218 20.66 -1.32 -9.17
C ARG A 218 20.38 -2.67 -9.79
N VAL A 219 20.74 -2.80 -11.07
CA VAL A 219 20.87 -4.11 -11.71
C VAL A 219 21.89 -4.89 -10.90
N PRO A 220 21.58 -6.10 -10.38
CA PRO A 220 22.62 -6.93 -9.79
C PRO A 220 23.64 -7.23 -10.88
N GLU A 221 24.90 -6.87 -10.64
CA GLU A 221 25.98 -7.27 -11.56
C GLU A 221 25.97 -8.79 -11.68
N PRO A 222 26.14 -9.35 -12.89
CA PRO A 222 26.25 -10.78 -13.05
C PRO A 222 27.43 -11.28 -12.23
N GLU A 223 27.18 -12.23 -11.33
CA GLU A 223 28.21 -12.90 -10.55
C GLU A 223 29.32 -13.37 -11.50
N ALA A 224 30.54 -12.90 -11.26
CA ALA A 224 31.72 -13.32 -12.01
C ALA A 224 31.83 -14.84 -11.93
N GLU A 225 31.73 -15.47 -13.09
CA GLU A 225 31.82 -16.91 -13.29
C GLU A 225 33.12 -17.43 -12.66
N SER A 226 32.98 -18.05 -11.48
CA SER A 226 34.06 -18.70 -10.76
C SER A 226 34.69 -19.76 -11.65
N GLN A 227 35.96 -19.53 -12.00
CA GLN A 227 36.79 -20.40 -12.81
C GLN A 227 36.80 -21.82 -12.21
N ARG A 228 36.14 -22.76 -12.87
CA ARG A 228 36.25 -24.19 -12.56
C ARG A 228 37.67 -24.67 -12.93
N PRO A 229 38.39 -25.39 -12.04
CA PRO A 229 39.68 -25.95 -12.38
C PRO A 229 39.54 -27.04 -13.46
N ARG A 230 40.38 -26.95 -14.49
CA ARG A 230 40.54 -27.98 -15.53
C ARG A 230 41.14 -29.24 -14.90
N TRP A 231 40.40 -30.35 -14.93
CA TRP A 231 40.98 -31.66 -14.67
C TRP A 231 41.81 -32.09 -15.88
N VAL A 232 43.10 -32.34 -15.66
CA VAL A 232 44.02 -32.95 -16.62
C VAL A 232 43.92 -34.47 -16.43
N HIS A 233 43.43 -35.19 -17.44
CA HIS A 233 43.59 -36.64 -17.50
C HIS A 233 44.98 -36.96 -18.06
N GLY A 234 45.84 -37.55 -17.23
CA GLY A 234 47.07 -38.23 -17.61
C GLY A 234 46.84 -39.74 -17.65
N SER A 235 47.51 -40.36 -18.62
CA SER A 235 47.50 -41.76 -19.06
C SER A 235 47.66 -42.84 -17.98
#